data_AF-A0A2E8CA17-F1
#
_entry.id   AF-A0A2E8CA17-F1
#
_cell.length_a   1.000
_cell.length_b   1.000
_cell.length_c   1.000
_cell.angle_alpha   90.00
_cell.angle_beta   90.00
_cell.angle_gamma   90.00
#
_symmetry.space_group_name_H-M   'P 1'
#
loop_
_entity.id
_entity.type
_entity.pdbx_description
1 polymer ?
#
loop_
_entity_poly.entity_id
_entity_poly.type
_entity_poly.pdbx_seq_one_letter_code
_entity_poly.pdbx_strand_id
1 'polypeptide(L)'
;MDDTDAMPENLPPPKVLIGNPTKNEISGTVAQSSSNITPNAWGSAPMEVKSRSQWVWFVVGLILFPIAVGIISTSLAFMSNLQNENENYEPQKREDIQLGGETLSLNEFRMTANFENYYGSHDYWDLNIESISGNENWYAGIHGDMDEGGGDFGFGTELDESGSTWTITNAYGDEGNLTVYLQVEGNTIRVASPQNLNDPNYVNYYSYDDNSIFDLESASLIIWPMSVILGVVWGFATDRRGFSFGVMIWGSVVLLWSALILALIILW
;
A
#
# COMPACT_ATOMS: atom_id res chain seq x y z
N MET A 1 56.45 58.03 42.43
CA MET A 1 55.65 59.27 42.48
C MET A 1 55.50 59.67 41.03
N ASP A 2 54.79 58.88 40.22
CA ASP A 2 53.39 58.44 40.37
C ASP A 2 52.47 59.66 40.36
N ASP A 3 51.77 59.84 39.25
CA ASP A 3 50.39 60.32 39.22
C ASP A 3 49.78 59.94 37.86
N THR A 4 49.08 58.82 37.91
CA THR A 4 48.06 58.38 36.97
C THR A 4 46.91 59.39 36.94
N ASP A 5 46.67 60.03 35.80
CA ASP A 5 45.45 60.82 35.60
C ASP A 5 44.27 59.87 35.36
N ALA A 6 43.44 59.76 36.40
CA ALA A 6 42.20 59.00 36.41
C ALA A 6 41.14 59.68 35.52
N MET A 7 40.47 58.90 34.68
CA MET A 7 39.30 59.37 33.93
C MET A 7 38.14 59.69 34.90
N PRO A 8 37.41 60.79 34.71
CA PRO A 8 36.28 61.12 35.57
C PRO A 8 35.10 60.16 35.36
N GLU A 9 34.46 59.86 36.49
CA GLU A 9 33.40 58.89 36.70
C GLU A 9 32.20 59.03 35.73
N ASN A 10 31.70 57.87 35.32
CA ASN A 10 30.40 57.63 34.73
C ASN A 10 29.29 58.30 35.57
N LEU A 11 28.87 59.51 35.20
CA LEU A 11 27.60 60.05 35.67
C LEU A 11 26.47 59.25 35.00
N PRO A 12 25.54 58.64 35.76
CA PRO A 12 24.40 57.97 35.15
C PRO A 12 23.48 59.01 34.47
N PRO A 13 22.85 58.66 33.34
CA PRO A 13 21.99 59.58 32.61
C PRO A 13 20.75 59.99 33.44
N PRO A 14 20.20 61.21 33.22
CA PRO A 14 19.06 61.69 33.99
C PRO A 14 17.82 60.83 33.74
N LYS A 15 17.13 60.44 34.82
CA LYS A 15 15.84 59.75 34.77
C LYS A 15 14.72 60.74 34.46
N VAL A 16 13.84 60.38 33.54
CA VAL A 16 12.58 61.07 33.30
C VAL A 16 11.44 60.21 33.86
N LEU A 17 10.61 60.81 34.71
CA LEU A 17 9.36 60.24 35.25
C LEU A 17 8.24 60.42 34.23
N ILE A 18 7.40 59.39 34.03
CA ILE A 18 6.10 59.56 33.37
C ILE A 18 4.99 59.15 34.34
N GLY A 19 4.10 60.08 34.62
CA GLY A 19 2.82 59.84 35.28
C GLY A 19 1.67 60.53 34.55
N ASN A 20 0.55 59.80 34.46
CA ASN A 20 -0.83 60.12 34.05
C ASN A 20 -1.26 59.89 32.57
N PRO A 21 -2.53 59.51 32.31
CA PRO A 21 -2.89 58.26 31.63
C PRO A 21 -3.62 58.49 30.30
N THR A 22 -3.25 59.52 29.54
CA THR A 22 -3.98 59.88 28.30
C THR A 22 -3.14 60.08 27.05
N LYS A 23 -1.82 59.87 27.10
CA LYS A 23 -0.98 59.86 25.89
C LYS A 23 0.16 58.84 26.03
N ASN A 24 0.16 57.84 25.15
CA ASN A 24 1.23 56.87 25.03
C ASN A 24 2.36 57.48 24.17
N GLU A 25 3.45 57.91 24.80
CA GLU A 25 4.71 58.20 24.10
C GLU A 25 5.80 57.28 24.64
N ILE A 26 6.50 56.60 23.73
CA ILE A 26 7.68 55.76 24.00
C ILE A 26 8.88 56.54 23.46
N SER A 27 9.90 56.76 24.30
CA SER A 27 11.16 57.39 23.91
C SER A 27 12.36 56.55 24.34
N GLY A 28 13.35 56.45 23.46
CA GLY A 28 14.66 55.85 23.69
C GLY A 28 15.69 56.50 22.76
N THR A 29 16.93 56.70 23.24
CA THR A 29 17.99 57.37 22.48
C THR A 29 18.87 56.34 21.77
N VAL A 30 19.10 56.54 20.46
CA VAL A 30 19.98 55.74 19.62
C VAL A 30 21.44 56.15 19.86
N ALA A 31 22.32 55.20 20.12
CA ALA A 31 23.76 55.46 20.18
C ALA A 31 24.27 55.89 18.80
N GLN A 32 24.87 57.08 18.71
CA GLN A 32 25.57 57.54 17.51
C GLN A 32 26.86 56.71 17.34
N SER A 33 26.84 55.76 16.40
CA SER A 33 28.06 55.15 15.88
C SER A 33 28.68 56.08 14.84
N SER A 34 29.90 56.52 15.08
CA SER A 34 30.71 57.31 14.16
C SER A 34 31.18 56.46 12.98
N SER A 35 30.44 56.49 11.88
CA SER A 35 30.97 56.09 10.57
C SER A 35 30.17 56.81 9.48
N ASN A 36 30.86 57.48 8.57
CA ASN A 36 30.30 58.15 7.39
C ASN A 36 29.46 57.17 6.56
N ILE A 37 28.15 57.13 6.82
CA ILE A 37 27.14 56.46 6.00
C ILE A 37 25.99 57.45 5.87
N THR A 38 25.69 57.84 4.63
CA THR A 38 24.51 58.64 4.27
C THR A 38 23.25 58.02 4.89
N PRO A 39 22.48 58.76 5.72
CA PRO A 39 21.32 58.20 6.38
C PRO A 39 20.14 58.22 5.42
N ASN A 40 19.84 57.08 4.79
CA ASN A 40 18.47 56.82 4.40
C ASN A 40 17.67 56.60 5.69
N ALA A 41 16.86 57.59 6.07
CA ALA A 41 16.01 57.59 7.27
C ALA A 41 14.84 56.59 7.21
N TRP A 42 14.77 55.80 6.16
CA TRP A 42 13.89 54.65 6.02
C TRP A 42 14.80 53.49 5.69
N GLY A 43 14.96 52.58 6.65
CA GLY A 43 15.75 51.37 6.46
C GLY A 43 15.36 50.74 5.14
N SER A 44 16.32 50.65 4.23
CA SER A 44 16.26 49.62 3.20
C SER A 44 16.27 48.32 3.99
N ALA A 45 15.08 47.75 4.18
CA ALA A 45 15.00 46.34 4.49
C ALA A 45 15.92 45.64 3.47
N PRO A 46 16.81 44.73 3.89
CA PRO A 46 17.43 43.86 2.92
C PRO A 46 16.29 43.15 2.20
N MET A 47 15.99 43.60 0.98
CA MET A 47 15.16 42.86 0.06
C MET A 47 15.89 41.54 -0.20
N GLU A 48 15.13 40.46 -0.10
CA GLU A 48 15.48 39.08 -0.40
C GLU A 48 16.39 38.35 0.61
N VAL A 49 15.77 37.81 1.65
CA VAL A 49 16.11 36.43 2.06
C VAL A 49 15.08 35.50 1.40
N LYS A 50 15.56 34.72 0.42
CA LYS A 50 14.79 33.78 -0.41
C LYS A 50 13.73 33.00 0.38
N SER A 51 12.48 33.48 0.38
CA SER A 51 11.30 32.73 0.86
C SER A 51 10.95 31.53 -0.03
N ARG A 52 11.67 31.37 -1.14
CA ARG A 52 11.54 30.31 -2.14
C ARG A 52 11.73 28.89 -1.58
N SER A 53 12.26 28.72 -0.37
CA SER A 53 12.49 27.39 0.25
C SER A 53 11.24 26.81 0.93
N GLN A 54 10.52 27.61 1.74
CA GLN A 54 9.44 27.06 2.60
C GLN A 54 8.17 26.70 1.81
N TRP A 55 7.81 27.50 0.80
CA TRP A 55 6.67 27.20 -0.09
C TRP A 55 6.89 25.93 -0.91
N VAL A 56 8.13 25.71 -1.40
CA VAL A 56 8.46 24.48 -2.14
C VAL A 56 8.28 23.27 -1.24
N TRP A 57 8.79 23.32 0.00
CA TRP A 57 8.59 22.24 0.96
C TRP A 57 7.12 22.03 1.32
N PHE A 58 6.33 23.10 1.41
CA PHE A 58 4.89 23.03 1.59
C PHE A 58 4.19 22.28 0.45
N VAL A 59 4.48 22.63 -0.81
CA VAL A 59 3.92 21.93 -1.98
C VAL A 59 4.39 20.48 -2.04
N VAL A 60 5.66 20.20 -1.69
CA VAL A 60 6.17 18.83 -1.60
C VAL A 60 5.38 18.03 -0.56
N GLY A 61 5.14 18.58 0.62
CA GLY A 61 4.37 17.93 1.68
C GLY A 61 2.88 17.76 1.33
N LEU A 62 2.30 18.73 0.62
CA LEU A 62 0.87 18.76 0.28
C LEU A 62 0.52 17.88 -0.93
N ILE A 63 1.41 17.77 -1.92
CA ILE A 63 1.11 17.14 -3.22
C ILE A 63 2.02 15.94 -3.47
N LEU A 64 3.34 16.12 -3.47
CA LEU A 64 4.26 15.05 -3.89
C LEU A 64 4.31 13.91 -2.88
N PHE A 65 4.28 14.23 -1.59
CA PHE A 65 4.29 13.23 -0.52
C PHE A 65 3.07 12.30 -0.56
N PRO A 66 1.81 12.79 -0.60
CA PRO A 66 0.66 11.90 -0.70
C PRO A 66 0.60 11.11 -2.02
N ILE A 67 1.10 11.66 -3.14
CA ILE A 67 1.25 10.88 -4.38
C ILE A 67 2.21 9.71 -4.17
N ALA A 68 3.36 9.94 -3.54
CA ALA A 68 4.32 8.87 -3.26
C ALA A 68 3.73 7.81 -2.31
N VAL A 69 3.02 8.23 -1.26
CA VAL A 69 2.31 7.32 -0.34
C VAL A 69 1.26 6.51 -1.09
N GLY A 70 0.48 7.15 -1.97
CA GLY A 70 -0.51 6.49 -2.80
C GLY A 70 0.10 5.44 -3.73
N ILE A 71 1.23 5.75 -4.39
CA ILE A 71 1.94 4.77 -5.23
C ILE A 71 2.37 3.56 -4.41
N ILE A 72 2.92 3.76 -3.22
CA ILE A 72 3.36 2.65 -2.36
C ILE A 72 2.15 1.85 -1.87
N SER A 73 1.08 2.52 -1.43
CA SER A 73 -0.17 1.89 -1.00
C SER A 73 -0.79 1.04 -2.11
N THR A 74 -0.96 1.58 -3.31
CA THR A 74 -1.50 0.84 -4.46
C THR A 74 -0.59 -0.33 -4.85
N SER A 75 0.73 -0.16 -4.76
CA SER A 75 1.68 -1.26 -5.04
C SER A 75 1.54 -2.39 -4.02
N LEU A 76 1.37 -2.07 -2.74
CA LEU A 76 1.14 -3.05 -1.68
C LEU A 76 -0.17 -3.82 -1.91
N ALA A 77 -1.27 -3.11 -2.18
CA ALA A 77 -2.56 -3.75 -2.48
C ALA A 77 -2.49 -4.64 -3.72
N PHE A 78 -1.85 -4.17 -4.79
CA PHE A 78 -1.66 -4.95 -6.01
C PHE A 78 -0.81 -6.21 -5.78
N MET A 79 0.28 -6.10 -5.00
CA MET A 79 1.09 -7.27 -4.65
C MET A 79 0.32 -8.27 -3.77
N SER A 80 -0.56 -7.79 -2.90
CA SER A 80 -1.46 -8.65 -2.12
C SER A 80 -2.38 -9.46 -3.04
N ASN A 81 -3.04 -8.79 -4.00
CA ASN A 81 -3.91 -9.48 -4.96
C ASN A 81 -3.15 -10.50 -5.82
N LEU A 82 -1.92 -10.20 -6.23
CA LEU A 82 -1.10 -11.15 -6.99
C LEU A 82 -0.71 -12.41 -6.20
N GLN A 83 -0.70 -12.33 -4.87
CA GLN A 83 -0.43 -13.47 -4.00
C GLN A 83 -1.70 -14.28 -3.75
N ASN A 84 -2.83 -13.59 -3.63
CA ASN A 84 -4.11 -14.18 -3.24
C ASN A 84 -4.94 -14.69 -4.43
N GLU A 85 -4.68 -14.23 -5.66
CA GLU A 85 -5.47 -14.58 -6.84
C GLU A 85 -4.57 -14.85 -8.04
N ASN A 86 -4.88 -15.91 -8.78
CA ASN A 86 -4.11 -16.34 -9.94
C ASN A 86 -5.00 -16.90 -11.03
N GLU A 87 -5.09 -16.17 -12.14
CA GLU A 87 -5.95 -16.53 -13.24
C GLU A 87 -5.14 -16.86 -14.50
N ASN A 88 -5.61 -17.86 -15.25
CA ASN A 88 -5.14 -18.15 -16.59
C ASN A 88 -6.30 -18.51 -17.51
N TYR A 89 -6.39 -17.83 -18.66
CA TYR A 89 -7.47 -17.94 -19.63
C TYR A 89 -7.10 -18.79 -20.86
N GLU A 90 -5.87 -19.31 -20.94
CA GLU A 90 -5.41 -20.06 -22.11
C GLU A 90 -4.51 -21.25 -21.74
N PRO A 91 -4.92 -22.49 -22.05
CA PRO A 91 -4.05 -23.64 -21.90
C PRO A 91 -2.87 -23.54 -22.88
N GLN A 92 -1.66 -23.75 -22.35
CA GLN A 92 -0.40 -23.69 -23.08
C GLN A 92 -0.13 -24.95 -23.91
N LYS A 93 -0.69 -26.08 -23.49
CA LYS A 93 -0.50 -27.38 -24.12
C LYS A 93 -1.81 -28.17 -24.10
N ARG A 94 -2.05 -28.91 -25.19
CA ARG A 94 -3.14 -29.88 -25.31
C ARG A 94 -2.61 -31.20 -25.84
N GLU A 95 -2.96 -32.29 -25.18
CA GLU A 95 -2.62 -33.66 -25.59
C GLU A 95 -3.66 -34.66 -25.06
N ASP A 96 -3.54 -35.93 -25.44
CA ASP A 96 -4.37 -37.00 -24.89
C ASP A 96 -3.58 -37.80 -23.85
N ILE A 97 -4.24 -38.20 -22.76
CA ILE A 97 -3.67 -39.05 -21.70
C ILE A 97 -4.56 -40.27 -21.42
N GLN A 98 -3.96 -41.35 -20.95
CA GLN A 98 -4.67 -42.53 -20.42
C GLN A 98 -4.72 -42.46 -18.90
N LEU A 99 -5.92 -42.45 -18.34
CA LEU A 99 -6.14 -42.43 -16.89
C LEU A 99 -7.43 -43.20 -16.56
N GLY A 100 -7.39 -44.07 -15.55
CA GLY A 100 -8.55 -44.89 -15.17
C GLY A 100 -9.02 -45.86 -16.27
N GLY A 101 -8.19 -46.14 -17.28
CA GLY A 101 -8.55 -46.97 -18.44
C GLY A 101 -9.33 -46.22 -19.55
N GLU A 102 -9.41 -44.88 -19.46
CA GLU A 102 -10.06 -44.02 -20.44
C GLU A 102 -9.06 -43.04 -21.09
N THR A 103 -9.33 -42.68 -22.35
CA THR A 103 -8.61 -41.59 -23.04
C THR A 103 -9.25 -40.25 -22.67
N LEU A 104 -8.47 -39.33 -22.10
CA LEU A 104 -8.91 -38.00 -21.67
C LEU A 104 -8.16 -36.89 -22.42
N SER A 105 -8.81 -35.73 -22.60
CA SER A 105 -8.19 -34.50 -23.08
C SER A 105 -7.41 -33.84 -21.95
N LEU A 106 -6.09 -33.70 -22.12
CA LEU A 106 -5.19 -33.03 -21.20
C LEU A 106 -4.96 -31.59 -21.62
N ASN A 107 -5.25 -30.65 -20.72
CA ASN A 107 -5.01 -29.22 -20.89
C ASN A 107 -4.05 -28.72 -19.80
N GLU A 108 -2.97 -28.06 -20.21
CA GLU A 108 -1.94 -27.54 -19.30
C GLU A 108 -2.04 -26.02 -19.15
N PHE A 109 -2.19 -25.53 -17.93
CA PHE A 109 -2.19 -24.12 -17.57
C PHE A 109 -0.92 -23.78 -16.80
N ARG A 110 -0.35 -22.62 -17.11
CA ARG A 110 0.85 -22.12 -16.41
C ARG A 110 0.46 -20.97 -15.50
N MET A 111 0.67 -21.15 -14.22
CA MET A 111 0.40 -20.14 -13.19
C MET A 111 1.56 -19.14 -13.11
N THR A 112 1.38 -18.06 -12.36
CA THR A 112 2.47 -17.10 -12.15
C THR A 112 3.67 -17.74 -11.44
N ALA A 113 4.81 -17.04 -11.48
CA ALA A 113 6.01 -17.51 -10.82
C ALA A 113 5.79 -17.66 -9.31
N ASN A 114 6.27 -18.77 -8.75
CA ASN A 114 6.19 -19.15 -7.33
C ASN A 114 4.82 -19.67 -6.86
N PHE A 115 3.88 -19.97 -7.77
CA PHE A 115 2.65 -20.71 -7.48
C PHE A 115 2.83 -21.92 -6.57
N GLU A 116 3.85 -22.72 -6.84
CA GLU A 116 4.17 -23.91 -6.05
C GLU A 116 4.46 -23.63 -4.56
N ASN A 117 4.86 -22.40 -4.22
CA ASN A 117 5.21 -22.05 -2.84
C ASN A 117 3.99 -21.67 -2.00
N TYR A 118 2.86 -21.36 -2.64
CA TYR A 118 1.64 -20.90 -1.96
C TYR A 118 0.41 -21.79 -2.18
N TYR A 119 0.46 -22.68 -3.19
CA TYR A 119 -0.59 -23.66 -3.40
C TYR A 119 -0.79 -24.52 -2.16
N GLY A 120 -2.03 -24.55 -1.65
CA GLY A 120 -2.39 -25.39 -0.50
C GLY A 120 -1.76 -24.98 0.84
N SER A 121 -1.09 -23.82 0.91
CA SER A 121 -0.40 -23.37 2.12
C SER A 121 -1.21 -22.43 3.00
N HIS A 122 -2.33 -21.91 2.50
CA HIS A 122 -3.17 -20.90 3.15
C HIS A 122 -4.32 -21.54 3.91
N ASP A 123 -4.84 -20.85 4.92
CA ASP A 123 -5.96 -21.35 5.75
C ASP A 123 -7.17 -21.73 4.88
N TYR A 124 -7.52 -20.86 3.93
CA TYR A 124 -8.46 -21.16 2.86
C TYR A 124 -7.78 -21.01 1.49
N TRP A 125 -8.08 -21.94 0.61
CA TRP A 125 -7.74 -21.81 -0.80
C TRP A 125 -8.74 -22.56 -1.68
N ASP A 126 -8.93 -22.10 -2.90
CA ASP A 126 -9.72 -22.75 -3.92
C ASP A 126 -9.03 -22.69 -5.29
N LEU A 127 -9.15 -23.78 -6.03
CA LEU A 127 -8.73 -23.91 -7.42
C LEU A 127 -9.96 -24.24 -8.24
N ASN A 128 -10.37 -23.30 -9.08
CA ASN A 128 -11.49 -23.42 -9.99
C ASN A 128 -11.00 -23.59 -11.42
N ILE A 129 -11.67 -24.46 -12.16
CA ILE A 129 -11.45 -24.73 -13.57
C ILE A 129 -12.79 -24.55 -14.26
N GLU A 130 -12.81 -23.78 -15.33
CA GLU A 130 -14.01 -23.56 -16.12
C GLU A 130 -13.74 -23.80 -17.59
N SER A 131 -14.77 -24.30 -18.26
CA SER A 131 -14.89 -24.29 -19.70
C SER A 131 -16.13 -23.47 -20.03
N ILE A 132 -15.93 -22.29 -20.61
CA ILE A 132 -17.02 -21.44 -21.08
C ILE A 132 -17.01 -21.42 -22.61
N SER A 133 -17.93 -22.17 -23.24
CA SER A 133 -18.03 -22.23 -24.71
C SER A 133 -19.49 -22.19 -25.16
N GLY A 134 -19.96 -20.98 -25.52
CA GLY A 134 -21.31 -20.78 -26.01
C GLY A 134 -22.37 -21.16 -24.97
N ASN A 135 -23.10 -22.25 -25.21
CA ASN A 135 -24.17 -22.75 -24.34
C ASN A 135 -23.78 -23.99 -23.53
N GLU A 136 -22.54 -24.48 -23.66
CA GLU A 136 -22.06 -25.67 -22.98
C GLU A 136 -20.97 -25.25 -22.00
N ASN A 137 -21.34 -25.12 -20.74
CA ASN A 137 -20.43 -24.72 -19.68
C ASN A 137 -20.30 -25.82 -18.64
N TRP A 138 -19.07 -26.00 -18.16
CA TRP A 138 -18.82 -26.80 -16.98
C TRP A 138 -17.78 -26.14 -16.09
N TYR A 139 -17.91 -26.37 -14.79
CA TYR A 139 -17.03 -25.89 -13.74
C TYR A 139 -16.60 -27.07 -12.88
N ALA A 140 -15.33 -27.12 -12.51
CA ALA A 140 -14.80 -28.08 -11.54
C ALA A 140 -13.87 -27.34 -10.60
N GLY A 141 -13.75 -27.81 -9.37
CA GLY A 141 -12.79 -27.21 -8.46
C GLY A 141 -12.43 -28.08 -7.29
N ILE A 142 -11.35 -27.71 -6.63
CA ILE A 142 -10.92 -28.28 -5.35
C ILE A 142 -10.65 -27.11 -4.42
N HIS A 143 -10.93 -27.28 -3.14
CA HIS A 143 -10.65 -26.29 -2.12
C HIS A 143 -10.11 -26.98 -0.87
N GLY A 144 -9.40 -26.21 -0.05
CA GLY A 144 -8.99 -26.60 1.28
C GLY A 144 -9.40 -25.54 2.29
N ASP A 145 -9.83 -26.02 3.45
CA ASP A 145 -10.12 -25.21 4.63
C ASP A 145 -9.43 -25.88 5.83
N MET A 146 -8.44 -25.19 6.42
CA MET A 146 -7.66 -25.71 7.54
C MET A 146 -8.44 -25.72 8.86
N ASP A 147 -9.49 -24.89 9.01
CA ASP A 147 -10.28 -24.79 10.24
C ASP A 147 -11.26 -25.95 10.41
N GLU A 148 -11.62 -26.66 9.33
CA GLU A 148 -12.48 -27.84 9.37
C GLU A 148 -11.75 -29.15 9.74
N GLY A 149 -10.50 -29.07 10.19
CA GLY A 149 -9.81 -30.23 10.78
C GLY A 149 -9.00 -31.07 9.80
N GLY A 150 -8.42 -30.43 8.80
CA GLY A 150 -7.22 -30.91 8.12
C GLY A 150 -7.45 -31.56 6.76
N GLY A 151 -6.95 -30.87 5.75
CA GLY A 151 -6.44 -31.45 4.51
C GLY A 151 -7.43 -31.46 3.37
N ASP A 152 -7.05 -30.79 2.29
CA ASP A 152 -7.44 -30.98 0.89
C ASP A 152 -8.30 -32.21 0.63
N PHE A 153 -9.48 -32.05 0.00
CA PHE A 153 -10.06 -33.19 -0.71
C PHE A 153 -10.80 -32.77 -1.99
N GLY A 154 -10.09 -32.90 -3.11
CA GLY A 154 -10.73 -33.58 -4.23
C GLY A 154 -11.26 -34.94 -3.78
N PHE A 155 -12.25 -35.49 -4.49
CA PHE A 155 -13.02 -36.68 -4.11
C PHE A 155 -12.22 -38.01 -4.11
N GLY A 156 -10.89 -37.94 -4.05
CA GLY A 156 -9.95 -39.06 -4.08
C GLY A 156 -8.74 -38.75 -4.95
N THR A 157 -7.88 -39.75 -5.14
CA THR A 157 -6.75 -39.69 -6.06
C THR A 157 -6.69 -40.93 -6.95
N GLU A 158 -6.27 -40.76 -8.20
CA GLU A 158 -6.01 -41.84 -9.16
C GLU A 158 -4.52 -41.80 -9.58
N LEU A 159 -3.92 -42.95 -9.88
CA LEU A 159 -2.57 -43.02 -10.44
C LEU A 159 -2.65 -43.24 -11.95
N ASP A 160 -1.86 -42.50 -12.72
CA ASP A 160 -1.66 -42.81 -14.13
C ASP A 160 -0.66 -43.97 -14.33
N GLU A 161 -0.48 -44.39 -15.59
CA GLU A 161 0.45 -45.48 -15.95
C GLU A 161 1.91 -45.17 -15.60
N SER A 162 2.27 -43.89 -15.48
CA SER A 162 3.61 -43.44 -15.07
C SER A 162 3.81 -43.44 -13.55
N GLY A 163 2.74 -43.64 -12.79
CA GLY A 163 2.70 -43.57 -11.34
C GLY A 163 2.54 -42.15 -10.80
N SER A 164 2.12 -41.20 -11.62
CA SER A 164 1.82 -39.84 -11.17
C SER A 164 0.43 -39.77 -10.56
N THR A 165 0.30 -39.01 -9.47
CA THR A 165 -0.96 -38.88 -8.73
C THR A 165 -1.81 -37.75 -9.29
N TRP A 166 -3.08 -38.05 -9.54
CA TRP A 166 -4.10 -37.14 -10.00
C TRP A 166 -5.20 -36.99 -8.95
N THR A 167 -5.55 -35.76 -8.61
CA THR A 167 -6.68 -35.44 -7.72
C THR A 167 -7.98 -35.51 -8.51
N ILE A 168 -8.95 -36.23 -7.98
CA ILE A 168 -10.26 -36.42 -8.60
C ILE A 168 -11.16 -35.25 -8.20
N THR A 169 -11.81 -34.59 -9.17
CA THR A 169 -12.81 -33.55 -8.92
C THR A 169 -14.10 -33.83 -9.69
N ASN A 170 -15.23 -33.40 -9.15
CA ASN A 170 -16.49 -33.42 -9.88
C ASN A 170 -16.61 -32.11 -10.67
N ALA A 171 -16.76 -32.23 -11.98
CA ALA A 171 -17.26 -31.17 -12.82
C ALA A 171 -18.79 -31.15 -12.78
N TYR A 172 -19.31 -29.94 -12.69
CA TYR A 172 -20.72 -29.64 -12.72
C TYR A 172 -20.98 -28.79 -13.96
N GLY A 173 -22.01 -29.16 -14.72
CA GLY A 173 -22.40 -28.44 -15.91
C GLY A 173 -23.76 -28.89 -16.40
N ASP A 174 -24.15 -28.40 -17.56
CA ASP A 174 -25.46 -28.70 -18.14
C ASP A 174 -25.66 -30.21 -18.45
N GLU A 175 -24.56 -30.98 -18.58
CA GLU A 175 -24.58 -32.42 -18.86
C GLU A 175 -24.58 -33.32 -17.60
N GLY A 176 -24.56 -32.75 -16.40
CA GLY A 176 -24.58 -33.49 -15.12
C GLY A 176 -23.22 -33.57 -14.42
N ASN A 177 -23.11 -34.47 -13.43
CA ASN A 177 -21.88 -34.67 -12.67
C ASN A 177 -20.90 -35.53 -13.49
N LEU A 178 -19.76 -34.95 -13.85
CA LEU A 178 -18.68 -35.62 -14.58
C LEU A 178 -17.42 -35.62 -13.74
N THR A 179 -16.51 -36.55 -13.99
CA THR A 179 -15.23 -36.61 -13.28
C THR A 179 -14.16 -35.91 -14.11
N VAL A 180 -13.44 -34.97 -13.50
CA VAL A 180 -12.25 -34.33 -14.05
C VAL A 180 -11.09 -34.63 -13.12
N TYR A 181 -9.88 -34.72 -13.68
CA TYR A 181 -8.68 -35.03 -12.92
C TYR A 181 -7.73 -33.84 -12.97
N LEU A 182 -7.18 -33.49 -11.81
CA LEU A 182 -6.29 -32.35 -11.64
C LEU A 182 -4.94 -32.82 -11.15
N GLN A 183 -3.89 -32.24 -11.70
CA GLN A 183 -2.55 -32.43 -11.21
C GLN A 183 -1.85 -31.08 -11.12
N VAL A 184 -1.23 -30.83 -9.97
CA VAL A 184 -0.44 -29.63 -9.74
C VAL A 184 1.04 -30.03 -9.64
N GLU A 185 1.85 -29.54 -10.58
CA GLU A 185 3.29 -29.79 -10.64
C GLU A 185 4.04 -28.45 -10.76
N GLY A 186 4.66 -28.02 -9.67
CA GLY A 186 5.33 -26.73 -9.64
C GLY A 186 4.34 -25.59 -9.95
N ASN A 187 4.66 -24.75 -10.94
CA ASN A 187 3.79 -23.65 -11.38
C ASN A 187 2.83 -24.05 -12.50
N THR A 188 2.60 -25.35 -12.70
CA THR A 188 1.79 -25.90 -13.78
C THR A 188 0.59 -26.64 -13.21
N ILE A 189 -0.59 -26.35 -13.76
CA ILE A 189 -1.84 -27.04 -13.46
C ILE A 189 -2.23 -27.82 -14.71
N ARG A 190 -2.41 -29.12 -14.55
CA ARG A 190 -2.85 -30.04 -15.60
C ARG A 190 -4.27 -30.49 -15.30
N VAL A 191 -5.13 -30.38 -16.32
CA VAL A 191 -6.54 -30.75 -16.24
C VAL A 191 -6.80 -31.83 -17.27
N ALA A 192 -7.19 -33.02 -16.84
CA ALA A 192 -7.63 -34.10 -17.72
C ALA A 192 -9.17 -34.23 -17.63
N SER A 193 -9.85 -33.99 -18.75
CA SER A 193 -11.31 -34.03 -18.85
C SER A 193 -11.77 -35.03 -19.92
N PRO A 194 -12.98 -35.60 -19.80
CA PRO A 194 -13.57 -36.42 -20.84
C PRO A 194 -13.59 -35.72 -22.21
N GLN A 195 -13.27 -36.46 -23.28
CA GLN A 195 -13.18 -35.90 -24.65
C GLN A 195 -14.52 -35.41 -25.22
N ASN A 196 -15.65 -35.74 -24.60
CA ASN A 196 -16.97 -35.24 -24.98
C ASN A 196 -17.28 -33.86 -24.39
N LEU A 197 -16.42 -33.32 -23.52
CA LEU A 197 -16.55 -31.97 -22.97
C LEU A 197 -15.74 -30.97 -23.78
N ASN A 198 -16.19 -29.72 -23.77
CA ASN A 198 -15.36 -28.61 -24.23
C ASN A 198 -14.10 -28.51 -23.37
N ASP A 199 -12.97 -28.18 -24.02
CA ASP A 199 -11.71 -27.98 -23.32
C ASP A 199 -11.84 -26.83 -22.31
N PRO A 200 -11.27 -26.96 -21.09
CA PRO A 200 -11.20 -25.86 -20.14
C PRO A 200 -10.45 -24.69 -20.77
N ASN A 201 -10.97 -23.49 -20.52
CA ASN A 201 -10.41 -22.23 -21.01
C ASN A 201 -10.21 -21.21 -19.89
N TYR A 202 -10.36 -21.62 -18.64
CA TYR A 202 -10.10 -20.79 -17.50
C TYR A 202 -9.68 -21.63 -16.30
N VAL A 203 -8.66 -21.16 -15.60
CA VAL A 203 -8.23 -21.67 -14.30
C VAL A 203 -8.01 -20.48 -13.38
N ASN A 204 -8.62 -20.52 -12.20
CA ASN A 204 -8.44 -19.54 -11.14
C ASN A 204 -8.00 -20.24 -9.87
N TYR A 205 -6.95 -19.73 -9.23
CA TYR A 205 -6.61 -20.07 -7.87
C TYR A 205 -6.80 -18.85 -6.99
N TYR A 206 -7.60 -18.98 -5.94
CA TYR A 206 -7.74 -17.94 -4.93
C TYR A 206 -7.38 -18.50 -3.55
N SER A 207 -6.82 -17.67 -2.69
CA SER A 207 -6.45 -18.03 -1.33
C SER A 207 -6.45 -16.83 -0.41
N TYR A 208 -6.75 -17.08 0.86
CA TYR A 208 -6.58 -16.10 1.92
C TYR A 208 -6.19 -16.79 3.23
N ASP A 209 -5.42 -16.09 4.05
CA ASP A 209 -5.15 -16.48 5.43
C ASP A 209 -6.11 -15.74 6.36
N ASP A 210 -6.66 -16.46 7.33
CA ASP A 210 -7.60 -15.87 8.26
C ASP A 210 -6.78 -15.14 9.35
N ASN A 211 -6.81 -13.81 9.32
CA ASN A 211 -6.40 -12.90 10.41
C ASN A 211 -4.91 -12.55 10.59
N SER A 212 -4.24 -12.05 9.54
CA SER A 212 -3.03 -11.23 9.74
C SER A 212 -3.33 -9.73 9.61
N ILE A 213 -3.42 -9.02 10.73
CA ILE A 213 -3.45 -7.53 10.76
C ILE A 213 -2.20 -6.85 10.15
N PHE A 214 -1.22 -7.65 9.70
CA PHE A 214 0.05 -7.21 9.09
C PHE A 214 0.26 -7.78 7.68
N ASP A 215 -0.78 -8.25 7.00
CA ASP A 215 -0.71 -8.59 5.59
C ASP A 215 -0.46 -7.35 4.70
N LEU A 216 -0.12 -7.59 3.43
CA LEU A 216 0.19 -6.52 2.47
C LEU A 216 -1.03 -5.63 2.20
N GLU A 217 -2.23 -6.21 2.21
CA GLU A 217 -3.49 -5.48 2.08
C GLU A 217 -3.69 -4.50 3.25
N SER A 218 -3.58 -4.95 4.50
CA SER A 218 -3.67 -4.10 5.69
C SER A 218 -2.55 -3.05 5.71
N ALA A 219 -1.34 -3.42 5.30
CA ALA A 219 -0.22 -2.49 5.18
C ALA A 219 -0.53 -1.36 4.17
N SER A 220 -1.26 -1.67 3.09
CA SER A 220 -1.69 -0.68 2.10
C SER A 220 -2.59 0.41 2.70
N LEU A 221 -3.36 0.08 3.75
CA LEU A 221 -4.23 1.02 4.47
C LEU A 221 -3.47 1.73 5.59
N ILE A 222 -2.67 1.00 6.38
CA ILE A 222 -1.93 1.52 7.54
C ILE A 222 -0.85 2.53 7.13
N ILE A 223 -0.30 2.41 5.92
CA ILE A 223 0.74 3.33 5.44
C ILE A 223 0.27 4.78 5.40
N TRP A 224 -1.02 5.04 5.19
CA TRP A 224 -1.58 6.38 5.12
C TRP A 224 -1.45 7.15 6.45
N PRO A 225 -2.05 6.70 7.58
CA PRO A 225 -1.90 7.39 8.86
C PRO A 225 -0.44 7.40 9.35
N MET A 226 0.31 6.32 9.12
CA MET A 226 1.73 6.26 9.50
C MET A 226 2.57 7.30 8.76
N SER A 227 2.33 7.48 7.46
CA SER A 227 3.04 8.47 6.64
C SER A 227 2.74 9.91 7.09
N VAL A 228 1.52 10.20 7.52
CA VAL A 228 1.17 11.50 8.11
C VAL A 228 2.00 11.76 9.36
N ILE A 229 2.00 10.83 10.32
CA ILE A 229 2.73 10.98 11.59
C ILE A 229 4.23 11.14 11.33
N LEU A 230 4.82 10.22 10.57
CA LEU A 230 6.25 10.23 10.26
C LEU A 230 6.65 11.47 9.47
N GLY A 231 5.83 11.88 8.48
CA GLY A 231 6.06 13.07 7.68
C GLY A 231 6.06 14.35 8.52
N VAL A 232 5.09 14.50 9.44
CA VAL A 232 5.01 15.67 10.33
C VAL A 232 6.22 15.73 11.26
N VAL A 233 6.53 14.62 11.94
CA VAL A 233 7.65 14.51 12.89
C VAL A 233 8.98 14.80 12.19
N TRP A 234 9.21 14.15 11.05
CA TRP A 234 10.43 14.34 10.27
C TRP A 234 10.58 15.78 9.75
N GLY A 235 9.49 16.37 9.26
CA GLY A 235 9.52 17.76 8.77
C GLY A 235 9.86 18.77 9.87
N PHE A 236 9.37 18.57 11.10
CA PHE A 236 9.71 19.44 12.22
C PHE A 236 11.14 19.18 12.73
N ALA A 237 11.55 17.91 12.82
CA ALA A 237 12.90 17.53 13.26
C ALA A 237 14.01 18.06 12.32
N THR A 238 13.68 18.28 11.04
CA THR A 238 14.62 18.77 10.01
C THR A 238 14.45 20.26 9.67
N ASP A 239 13.70 21.01 10.49
CA ASP A 239 13.34 22.43 10.29
C ASP A 239 12.68 22.74 8.93
N ARG A 240 12.00 21.74 8.35
CA ARG A 240 11.18 21.84 7.14
C ARG A 240 9.72 22.07 7.51
N ARG A 241 9.45 23.14 8.25
CA ARG A 241 8.10 23.46 8.75
C ARG A 241 7.06 23.51 7.64
N GLY A 242 7.40 24.10 6.49
CA GLY A 242 6.54 24.11 5.31
C GLY A 242 6.06 22.71 4.92
N PHE A 243 6.97 21.73 4.87
CA PHE A 243 6.63 20.33 4.59
C PHE A 243 5.65 19.77 5.63
N SER A 244 5.92 19.92 6.92
CA SER A 244 5.02 19.44 7.98
C SER A 244 3.62 20.05 7.86
N PHE A 245 3.51 21.35 7.58
CA PHE A 245 2.21 21.99 7.37
C PHE A 245 1.48 21.43 6.14
N GLY A 246 2.21 21.20 5.04
CA GLY A 246 1.65 20.53 3.86
C GLY A 246 1.12 19.13 4.20
N VAL A 247 1.90 18.36 4.97
CA VAL A 247 1.51 17.01 5.41
C VAL A 247 0.28 17.03 6.32
N MET A 248 0.22 17.96 7.27
CA MET A 248 -0.94 18.08 8.17
C MET A 248 -2.23 18.42 7.43
N ILE A 249 -2.18 19.25 6.39
CA ILE A 249 -3.39 19.62 5.63
C ILE A 249 -3.96 18.40 4.90
N TRP A 250 -3.16 17.68 4.11
CA TRP A 250 -3.69 16.49 3.43
C TRP A 250 -3.99 15.36 4.42
N GLY A 251 -3.18 15.21 5.46
CA GLY A 251 -3.41 14.20 6.50
C GLY A 251 -4.73 14.42 7.23
N SER A 252 -5.12 15.68 7.46
CA SER A 252 -6.45 16.01 8.02
C SER A 252 -7.57 15.56 7.09
N VAL A 253 -7.41 15.73 5.77
CA VAL A 253 -8.39 15.25 4.78
C VAL A 253 -8.51 13.73 4.85
N VAL A 254 -7.39 13.00 4.86
CA VAL A 254 -7.40 11.53 4.91
C VAL A 254 -8.02 11.01 6.20
N LEU A 255 -7.67 11.59 7.35
CA LEU A 255 -8.27 11.19 8.64
C LEU A 255 -9.78 11.47 8.69
N LEU A 256 -10.25 12.59 8.12
CA LEU A 256 -11.68 12.90 8.02
C LEU A 256 -12.41 11.89 7.13
N TRP A 257 -11.83 11.54 5.97
CA TRP A 257 -12.41 10.52 5.08
C TRP A 257 -12.44 9.14 5.73
N SER A 258 -11.35 8.71 6.38
CA SER A 258 -11.30 7.44 7.09
C SER A 258 -12.34 7.38 8.22
N ALA A 259 -12.48 8.46 9.00
CA ALA A 259 -13.49 8.54 10.05
C ALA A 259 -14.93 8.51 9.50
N LEU A 260 -15.18 9.14 8.34
CA LEU A 260 -16.48 9.11 7.69
C LEU A 260 -16.83 7.70 7.20
N ILE A 261 -15.91 7.01 6.55
CA ILE A 261 -16.11 5.63 6.08
C ILE A 261 -16.41 4.72 7.27
N LEU A 262 -15.62 4.82 8.34
CA LEU A 262 -15.83 4.03 9.55
C LEU A 262 -17.19 4.31 10.21
N ALA A 263 -17.62 5.59 10.24
CA ALA A 263 -18.94 5.95 10.73
C ALA A 263 -20.08 5.38 9.87
N LEU A 264 -19.92 5.36 8.54
CA LEU A 264 -20.90 4.78 7.62
C LEU A 264 -21.01 3.26 7.79
N ILE A 265 -19.88 2.56 7.98
CA ILE A 265 -19.85 1.12 8.24
C ILE A 265 -20.57 0.78 9.54
N ILE A 266 -20.40 1.57 10.59
CA ILE A 266 -21.06 1.34 11.90
C ILE A 266 -22.57 1.64 11.84
N LEU A 267 -23.00 2.52 10.94
CA LEU A 267 -24.40 2.95 10.80
C LEU A 267 -25.23 2.07 9.85
N TRP A 268 -24.61 1.08 9.20
CA TRP A 268 -25.25 0.13 8.30
C TRP A 268 -25.39 -1.24 8.99
#